data_AF-A0A7Y1YNU8-F1
#
_entry.id   AF-A0A7Y1YNU8-F1
#
_cell.length_a   1.000
_cell.length_b   1.000
_cell.length_c   1.000
_cell.angle_alpha   90.00
_cell.angle_beta   90.00
_cell.angle_gamma   90.00
#
_symmetry.space_group_name_H-M   'P 1'
#
loop_
_entity.id
_entity.type
_entity.pdbx_description
1 polymer ?
#
loop_
_entity_poly.entity_id
_entity_poly.type
_entity_poly.pdbx_seq_one_letter_code
_entity_poly.pdbx_strand_id
1 'polypeptide(L)'
;PIRLTSPPFYNPFAGKEEGHAVAPGTYSVTMYEYTGKEMKKLADPVKFKVEALDIYTMPPTQPEELVKFKKDVARLQGAIQGTGTILSDITNELKHVRKAISRTEVDEFSFLTRIITIENDIRDLRIKLYGDRIASRLDMPEKPSIAGMVGSITYESKNATSNPTKTHQDLYQRAKKGYAAFAKEVSDLLDEKVIPLRRDIQAAGAPYTPNALPEVIKF
;
A
#
# COMPACT_ATOMS: atom_id res chain seq x y z
N PRO A 1 5.15 1.36 4.95
CA PRO A 1 4.02 1.32 5.91
C PRO A 1 4.31 2.26 7.09
N ILE A 2 3.30 2.98 7.56
CA ILE A 2 3.44 3.88 8.72
C ILE A 2 3.55 3.00 9.97
N ARG A 3 4.57 3.24 10.79
CA ARG A 3 4.76 2.54 12.06
C ARG A 3 4.44 3.49 13.21
N LEU A 4 3.62 3.03 14.15
CA LEU A 4 3.28 3.79 15.35
C LEU A 4 4.35 3.66 16.45
N THR A 5 5.29 2.74 16.29
CA THR A 5 6.35 2.45 17.27
C THR A 5 7.71 2.48 16.61
N SER A 6 8.67 3.14 17.26
CA SER A 6 10.09 3.06 16.91
C SER A 6 10.71 1.78 17.50
N PRO A 7 11.70 1.16 16.83
CA PRO A 7 12.46 0.08 17.43
C PRO A 7 13.11 0.54 18.74
N PRO A 8 13.16 -0.31 19.78
CA PRO A 8 13.78 0.05 21.06
C PRO A 8 15.29 0.30 20.95
N PHE A 9 15.93 -0.20 19.89
CA PHE A 9 17.34 -0.04 19.60
C PHE A 9 17.55 0.67 18.27
N TYR A 10 18.35 1.74 18.29
CA TYR A 10 18.82 2.41 17.07
C TYR A 10 19.88 1.53 16.38
N ASN A 11 19.58 1.07 15.17
CA ASN A 11 20.53 0.31 14.36
C ASN A 11 21.30 1.25 13.41
N PRO A 12 22.58 1.55 13.66
CA PRO A 12 23.38 2.44 12.81
C PRO A 12 23.70 1.84 11.42
N PHE A 13 23.49 0.52 11.24
CA PHE A 13 23.67 -0.18 9.96
C PHE A 13 22.37 -0.28 9.15
N ALA A 14 21.24 0.18 9.70
CA ALA A 14 20.01 0.23 8.94
C ALA A 14 20.09 1.37 7.91
N GLY A 15 19.62 1.09 6.69
CA GLY A 15 19.39 2.14 5.71
C GLY A 15 18.40 3.18 6.24
N LYS A 16 18.58 4.44 5.85
CA LYS A 16 17.65 5.53 6.17
C LYS A 16 16.41 5.46 5.26
N GLU A 17 15.27 5.88 5.79
CA GLU A 17 14.07 6.09 4.98
C GLU A 17 14.26 7.35 4.14
N GLU A 18 14.54 7.16 2.86
CA GLU A 18 14.85 8.24 1.92
C GLU A 18 13.93 8.16 0.70
N GLY A 19 13.44 9.31 0.25
CA GLY A 19 12.70 9.46 -0.99
C GLY A 19 13.63 9.61 -2.20
N HIS A 20 13.05 9.68 -3.40
CA HIS A 20 13.81 10.00 -4.60
C HIS A 20 14.31 11.45 -4.57
N ALA A 21 15.49 11.68 -5.15
CA ALA A 21 16.06 13.01 -5.30
C ALA A 21 15.15 13.96 -6.11
N VAL A 22 15.22 15.25 -5.79
CA VAL A 22 14.53 16.32 -6.52
C VAL A 22 15.36 16.83 -7.69
N ALA A 23 14.73 17.54 -8.63
CA ALA A 23 15.43 18.17 -9.74
C ALA A 23 16.29 19.34 -9.23
N PRO A 24 17.44 19.64 -9.86
CA PRO A 24 18.19 20.86 -9.56
C PRO A 24 17.29 22.10 -9.70
N GLY A 25 17.44 23.06 -8.81
CA GLY A 25 16.56 24.23 -8.78
C GLY A 25 16.60 25.00 -7.48
N THR A 26 15.79 26.05 -7.39
CA THR A 26 15.64 26.84 -6.16
C THR A 26 14.44 26.35 -5.36
N TYR A 27 14.67 26.01 -4.10
CA TYR A 27 13.67 25.52 -3.17
C TYR A 27 13.59 26.46 -1.95
N SER A 28 12.50 26.34 -1.20
CA SER A 28 12.33 27.07 0.06
C SER A 28 11.86 26.14 1.16
N VAL A 29 12.41 26.29 2.36
CA VAL A 29 11.98 25.56 3.55
C VAL A 29 11.27 26.51 4.52
N THR A 30 10.17 26.05 5.10
CA THR A 30 9.44 26.76 6.16
C THR A 30 9.32 25.85 7.37
N MET A 31 9.57 26.39 8.56
CA MET A 31 9.55 25.62 9.81
C MET A 31 8.30 25.96 10.62
N TYR A 32 7.63 24.91 11.09
CA TYR A 32 6.47 24.98 11.97
C TYR A 32 6.74 24.18 13.24
N GLU A 33 6.27 24.69 14.37
CA GLU A 33 6.24 24.01 15.66
C GLU A 33 4.83 23.46 15.90
N TYR A 34 4.75 22.18 16.29
CA TYR A 34 3.50 21.56 16.73
C TYR A 34 3.56 21.28 18.23
N THR A 35 2.70 21.95 19.00
CA THR A 35 2.62 21.79 20.47
C THR A 35 1.54 20.79 20.91
N GLY A 36 0.96 20.04 19.96
CA GLY A 36 -0.17 19.14 20.21
C GLY A 36 -1.54 19.82 20.16
N LYS A 37 -1.60 21.17 20.20
CA LYS A 37 -2.84 21.96 20.11
C LYS A 37 -2.87 22.88 18.89
N GLU A 38 -1.72 23.42 18.50
CA GLU A 38 -1.62 24.37 17.41
C GLU A 38 -0.32 24.17 16.62
N MET A 39 -0.38 24.57 15.34
CA MET A 39 0.78 24.66 14.46
C MET A 39 1.20 26.14 14.39
N LYS A 40 2.36 26.47 14.95
CA LYS A 40 2.90 27.83 14.93
C LYS A 40 4.04 27.94 13.94
N LYS A 41 3.98 28.91 13.03
CA LYS A 41 5.10 29.22 12.12
C LYS A 41 6.26 29.80 12.92
N LEU A 42 7.45 29.20 12.82
CA LEU A 42 8.64 29.62 13.57
C LEU A 42 9.49 30.63 12.81
N ALA A 43 9.52 30.54 11.49
CA ALA A 43 10.35 31.40 10.65
C ALA A 43 9.73 31.59 9.26
N ASP A 44 10.13 32.68 8.59
CA ASP A 44 9.81 32.89 7.18
C ASP A 44 10.57 31.93 6.25
N PRO A 45 10.06 31.69 5.03
CA PRO A 45 10.67 30.75 4.12
C PRO A 45 12.13 31.11 3.78
N VAL A 46 13.05 30.18 4.03
CA VAL A 46 14.47 30.32 3.66
C VAL A 46 14.70 29.63 2.33
N LYS A 47 15.27 30.35 1.36
CA LYS A 47 15.57 29.83 0.02
C LYS A 47 16.95 29.15 -0.01
N PHE A 48 17.06 28.05 -0.74
CA PHE A 48 18.31 27.35 -1.02
C PHE A 48 18.31 26.81 -2.46
N LYS A 49 19.50 26.60 -3.02
CA LYS A 49 19.68 26.07 -4.37
C LYS A 49 20.17 24.63 -4.30
N VAL A 50 19.52 23.74 -5.04
CA VAL A 50 19.96 22.36 -5.26
C VAL A 50 20.72 22.33 -6.58
N GLU A 51 21.97 21.91 -6.53
CA GLU A 51 22.84 21.79 -7.68
C GLU A 51 23.13 20.31 -7.98
N ALA A 52 23.22 19.99 -9.27
CA ALA A 52 23.61 18.68 -9.72
C ALA A 52 25.13 18.54 -9.59
N LEU A 53 25.62 17.41 -9.10
CA LEU A 53 27.06 17.13 -9.08
C LEU A 53 27.51 16.78 -10.50
N ASP A 54 28.59 17.39 -11.01
CA ASP A 54 29.09 17.16 -12.38
C ASP A 54 29.86 15.81 -12.50
N ILE A 55 29.17 14.72 -12.19
CA ILE A 55 29.68 13.34 -12.18
C ILE A 55 28.85 12.41 -13.07
N TYR A 56 28.00 12.96 -13.94
CA TYR A 56 27.08 12.17 -14.77
C TYR A 56 27.77 11.68 -16.03
N THR A 57 27.83 10.36 -16.21
CA THR A 57 28.19 9.75 -17.50
C THR A 57 27.03 9.79 -18.51
N MET A 58 25.79 9.87 -18.01
CA MET A 58 24.57 9.95 -18.81
C MET A 58 23.56 10.90 -18.14
N PRO A 59 23.70 12.23 -18.33
CA PRO A 59 22.78 13.20 -17.76
C PRO A 59 21.37 13.02 -18.34
N PRO A 60 20.31 13.24 -17.55
CA PRO A 60 18.94 13.15 -18.04
C PRO A 60 18.66 14.34 -18.96
N THR A 61 17.99 14.07 -20.08
CA THR A 61 17.63 15.11 -21.05
C THR A 61 16.68 16.14 -20.43
N GLN A 62 15.81 15.68 -19.53
CA GLN A 62 14.84 16.51 -18.80
C GLN A 62 14.76 16.05 -17.33
N PRO A 63 15.51 16.68 -16.40
CA PRO A 63 15.51 16.30 -14.99
C PRO A 63 14.11 16.30 -14.34
N GLU A 64 13.25 17.23 -14.76
CA GLU A 64 11.88 17.34 -14.26
C GLU A 64 11.01 16.12 -14.62
N GLU A 65 11.13 15.61 -15.85
CA GLU A 65 10.40 14.42 -16.29
C GLU A 65 10.84 13.16 -15.55
N LEU A 66 12.14 13.02 -15.27
CA LEU A 66 12.68 11.93 -14.47
C LEU A 66 12.09 11.95 -13.06
N VAL A 67 12.07 13.12 -12.42
CA VAL A 67 11.51 13.30 -11.07
C VAL A 67 10.01 13.01 -11.07
N LYS A 68 9.28 13.47 -12.10
CA LYS A 68 7.85 13.18 -12.26
C LYS A 68 7.60 11.67 -12.38
N PHE A 69 8.36 10.97 -13.23
CA PHE A 69 8.25 9.52 -13.39
C PHE A 69 8.50 8.79 -12.07
N LYS A 70 9.57 9.14 -11.34
CA LYS A 70 9.86 8.56 -10.02
C LYS A 70 8.75 8.81 -9.00
N LYS A 71 8.18 10.02 -8.96
CA LYS A 71 7.03 10.34 -8.11
C LYS A 71 5.80 9.52 -8.47
N ASP A 72 5.53 9.33 -9.75
CA ASP A 72 4.39 8.55 -10.22
C ASP A 72 4.54 7.06 -9.91
N VAL A 73 5.75 6.50 -10.03
CA VAL A 73 6.09 5.15 -9.59
C VAL A 73 5.92 5.00 -8.07
N ALA A 74 6.45 5.95 -7.28
CA ALA A 74 6.32 5.93 -5.82
C ALA A 74 4.86 6.02 -5.36
N ARG A 75 4.03 6.85 -6.02
CA ARG A 75 2.59 6.92 -5.73
C ARG A 75 1.90 5.59 -6.01
N LEU A 76 2.19 4.96 -7.14
CA LEU A 76 1.64 3.64 -7.47
C LEU A 76 2.11 2.57 -6.48
N GLN A 77 3.39 2.58 -6.09
CA GLN A 77 3.93 1.69 -5.07
C GLN A 77 3.20 1.87 -3.73
N GLY A 78 2.96 3.11 -3.31
CA GLY A 78 2.21 3.41 -2.09
C GLY A 78 0.77 2.89 -2.14
N ALA A 79 0.09 3.04 -3.28
CA ALA A 79 -1.27 2.54 -3.49
C ALA A 79 -1.32 0.99 -3.42
N ILE A 80 -0.37 0.31 -4.06
CA ILE A 80 -0.21 -1.15 -3.99
C ILE A 80 0.02 -1.62 -2.55
N GLN A 81 0.92 -0.95 -1.81
CA GLN A 81 1.19 -1.29 -0.40
C GLN A 81 -0.06 -1.08 0.46
N GLY A 82 -0.75 0.05 0.31
CA GLY A 82 -1.97 0.34 1.06
C GLY A 82 -3.07 -0.69 0.81
N THR A 83 -3.27 -1.09 -0.44
CA THR A 83 -4.25 -2.13 -0.77
C THR A 83 -3.88 -3.50 -0.20
N GLY A 84 -2.58 -3.84 -0.20
CA GLY A 84 -2.09 -5.05 0.46
C GLY A 84 -2.34 -5.05 1.97
N THR A 85 -2.23 -3.89 2.62
CA THR A 85 -2.59 -3.71 4.03
C THR A 85 -4.09 -3.92 4.24
N ILE A 86 -4.95 -3.29 3.43
CA ILE A 86 -6.41 -3.47 3.50
C ILE A 86 -6.80 -4.96 3.44
N LEU A 87 -6.25 -5.72 2.48
CA LEU A 87 -6.52 -7.17 2.38
C LEU A 87 -6.07 -7.93 3.63
N SER A 88 -4.97 -7.50 4.26
CA SER A 88 -4.45 -8.10 5.49
C SER A 88 -5.34 -7.78 6.69
N ASP A 89 -5.86 -6.56 6.77
CA ASP A 89 -6.76 -6.12 7.83
C ASP A 89 -8.09 -6.87 7.74
N ILE A 90 -8.66 -7.00 6.53
CA ILE A 90 -9.85 -7.84 6.31
C ILE A 90 -9.60 -9.28 6.73
N THR A 91 -8.46 -9.87 6.35
CA THR A 91 -8.12 -11.25 6.75
C THR A 91 -8.05 -11.39 8.28
N ASN A 92 -7.50 -10.40 8.98
CA ASN A 92 -7.43 -10.42 10.44
C ASN A 92 -8.81 -10.23 11.06
N GLU A 93 -9.64 -9.35 10.51
CA GLU A 93 -11.02 -9.17 10.92
C GLU A 93 -11.83 -10.47 10.82
N LEU A 94 -11.73 -11.21 9.71
CA LEU A 94 -12.42 -12.49 9.53
C LEU A 94 -12.06 -13.52 10.60
N LYS A 95 -10.84 -13.50 11.16
CA LYS A 95 -10.46 -14.36 12.30
C LYS A 95 -11.23 -13.98 13.57
N HIS A 96 -11.40 -12.69 13.82
CA HIS A 96 -12.21 -12.21 14.94
C HIS A 96 -13.69 -12.59 14.76
N VAL A 97 -14.20 -12.41 13.53
CA VAL A 97 -15.56 -12.78 13.17
C VAL A 97 -15.82 -14.28 13.37
N ARG A 98 -14.90 -15.15 12.94
CA ARG A 98 -14.99 -16.61 13.20
C ARG A 98 -15.10 -16.92 14.69
N LYS A 99 -14.36 -16.22 15.54
CA LYS A 99 -14.42 -16.39 17.00
C LYS A 99 -15.71 -15.85 17.62
N ALA A 100 -16.30 -14.81 17.02
CA ALA A 100 -17.57 -14.25 17.44
C ALA A 100 -18.74 -15.20 17.11
N ILE A 101 -18.74 -15.79 15.90
CA ILE A 101 -19.74 -16.79 15.48
C ILE A 101 -19.78 -17.96 16.46
N SER A 102 -18.61 -18.48 16.87
CA SER A 102 -18.53 -19.60 17.83
C SER A 102 -19.03 -19.27 19.24
N ARG A 103 -19.45 -18.03 19.50
CA ARG A 103 -19.93 -17.52 20.80
C ARG A 103 -21.36 -16.98 20.71
N THR A 104 -22.00 -17.08 19.55
CA THR A 104 -23.32 -16.53 19.28
C THR A 104 -24.23 -17.64 18.79
N GLU A 105 -25.51 -17.61 19.18
CA GLU A 105 -26.51 -18.59 18.71
C GLU A 105 -26.98 -18.20 17.30
N VAL A 106 -26.16 -18.53 16.30
CA VAL A 106 -26.41 -18.20 14.88
C VAL A 106 -26.25 -19.41 13.98
N ASP A 107 -26.71 -19.30 12.73
CA ASP A 107 -26.39 -20.28 11.68
C ASP A 107 -24.90 -20.24 11.33
N GLU A 108 -24.11 -20.99 12.09
CA GLU A 108 -22.66 -21.09 11.95
C GLU A 108 -22.26 -21.55 10.53
N PHE A 109 -23.00 -22.50 9.94
CA PHE A 109 -22.66 -23.05 8.64
C PHE A 109 -22.73 -21.99 7.53
N SER A 110 -23.80 -21.20 7.51
CA SER A 110 -23.97 -20.12 6.52
C SER A 110 -22.88 -19.05 6.64
N PHE A 111 -22.59 -18.59 7.85
CA PHE A 111 -21.57 -17.56 8.06
C PHE A 111 -20.14 -18.07 7.79
N LEU A 112 -19.79 -19.28 8.21
CA LEU A 112 -18.48 -19.87 7.92
C LEU A 112 -18.26 -20.05 6.42
N THR A 113 -19.30 -20.47 5.68
CA THR A 113 -19.22 -20.60 4.22
C THR A 113 -18.89 -19.26 3.55
N ARG A 114 -19.56 -18.17 3.95
CA ARG A 114 -19.27 -16.82 3.46
C ARG A 114 -17.84 -16.37 3.79
N ILE A 115 -17.37 -16.66 5.00
CA ILE A 115 -15.98 -16.35 5.41
C ILE A 115 -14.97 -17.07 4.51
N ILE A 116 -15.18 -18.36 4.26
CA ILE A 116 -14.29 -19.18 3.41
C ILE A 116 -14.27 -18.63 1.98
N THR A 117 -15.42 -18.22 1.44
CA THR A 117 -15.49 -17.57 0.12
C THR A 117 -14.63 -16.30 0.09
N ILE A 118 -14.79 -15.41 1.06
CA ILE A 118 -14.01 -14.17 1.14
C ILE A 118 -12.51 -14.46 1.31
N GLU A 119 -12.13 -15.43 2.13
CA GLU A 119 -10.72 -15.83 2.30
C GLU A 119 -10.10 -16.34 0.99
N ASN A 120 -10.86 -17.12 0.20
CA ASN A 120 -10.42 -17.57 -1.12
C ASN A 120 -10.28 -16.41 -2.11
N ASP A 121 -11.26 -15.50 -2.15
CA ASP A 121 -11.19 -14.30 -2.99
C ASP A 121 -9.94 -13.45 -2.63
N ILE A 122 -9.67 -13.24 -1.33
CA ILE A 122 -8.48 -12.51 -0.87
C ILE A 122 -7.19 -13.24 -1.28
N ARG A 123 -7.16 -14.57 -1.19
CA ARG A 123 -5.99 -15.36 -1.64
C ARG A 123 -5.72 -15.14 -3.11
N ASP A 124 -6.75 -15.21 -3.94
CA ASP A 124 -6.61 -15.07 -5.40
C ASP A 124 -6.20 -13.62 -5.78
N LEU A 125 -6.76 -12.62 -5.09
CA LEU A 125 -6.33 -11.22 -5.20
C LEU A 125 -4.87 -11.02 -4.78
N ARG A 126 -4.41 -11.70 -3.72
CA ARG A 126 -3.01 -11.65 -3.29
C ARG A 126 -2.06 -12.26 -4.31
N ILE A 127 -2.43 -13.38 -4.93
CA ILE A 127 -1.67 -13.98 -6.02
C ILE A 127 -1.58 -13.01 -7.20
N LYS A 128 -2.69 -12.35 -7.56
CA LYS A 128 -2.69 -11.34 -8.63
C LYS A 128 -1.80 -10.13 -8.33
N LEU A 129 -1.81 -9.66 -7.08
CA LEU A 129 -1.03 -8.49 -6.66
C LEU A 129 0.47 -8.80 -6.56
N TYR A 130 0.83 -9.93 -5.94
CA TYR A 130 2.20 -10.25 -5.54
C TYR A 130 2.87 -11.37 -6.36
N GLY A 131 2.10 -12.20 -7.05
CA GLY A 131 2.56 -13.41 -7.75
C GLY A 131 2.25 -14.68 -6.94
N ASP A 132 2.40 -15.85 -7.56
CA ASP A 132 2.22 -17.13 -6.87
C ASP A 132 3.53 -17.56 -6.22
N ARG A 133 3.49 -17.66 -4.89
CA ARG A 133 4.65 -18.06 -4.09
C ARG A 133 5.06 -19.53 -4.34
N ILE A 134 4.10 -20.39 -4.68
CA ILE A 134 4.37 -21.82 -4.92
C ILE A 134 5.09 -21.96 -6.25
N ALA A 135 4.56 -21.36 -7.31
CA ALA A 135 5.19 -21.37 -8.63
C ALA A 135 6.60 -20.75 -8.58
N SER A 136 6.75 -19.59 -7.93
CA SER A 136 8.06 -18.97 -7.73
C SER A 136 9.05 -19.85 -6.95
N ARG A 137 8.59 -20.63 -5.97
CA ARG A 137 9.45 -21.57 -5.22
C ARG A 137 9.85 -22.79 -6.05
N LEU A 138 9.05 -23.14 -7.05
CA LEU A 138 9.27 -24.29 -7.93
C LEU A 138 9.93 -23.89 -9.26
N ASP A 139 10.43 -22.66 -9.38
CA ASP A 139 10.99 -22.09 -10.61
C ASP A 139 10.08 -22.26 -11.84
N MET A 140 8.76 -22.25 -11.60
CA MET A 140 7.77 -22.32 -12.66
C MET A 140 7.67 -20.97 -13.38
N PRO A 141 7.51 -20.96 -14.71
CA PRO A 141 7.42 -19.73 -15.47
C PRO A 141 6.17 -18.93 -15.09
N GLU A 142 6.37 -17.71 -14.58
CA GLU A 142 5.30 -16.80 -14.16
C GLU A 142 5.38 -15.47 -14.90
N LYS A 143 4.21 -14.85 -15.09
CA LYS A 143 4.15 -13.46 -15.53
C LYS A 143 4.47 -12.54 -14.36
N PRO A 144 5.16 -11.41 -14.58
CA PRO A 144 5.38 -10.43 -13.52
C PRO A 144 4.07 -9.95 -12.90
N SER A 145 3.99 -10.02 -11.57
CA SER A 145 2.85 -9.49 -10.80
C SER A 145 2.81 -7.96 -10.82
N ILE A 146 1.67 -7.37 -10.43
CA ILE A 146 1.52 -5.90 -10.36
C ILE A 146 2.59 -5.29 -9.45
N ALA A 147 2.76 -5.84 -8.25
CA ALA A 147 3.78 -5.41 -7.31
C ALA A 147 5.20 -5.71 -7.82
N GLY A 148 5.40 -6.84 -8.51
CA GLY A 148 6.68 -7.21 -9.09
C GLY A 148 7.16 -6.19 -10.12
N MET A 149 6.29 -5.80 -11.06
CA MET A 149 6.62 -4.78 -12.08
C MET A 149 7.05 -3.45 -11.46
N VAL A 150 6.31 -2.95 -10.47
CA VAL A 150 6.64 -1.70 -9.76
C VAL A 150 7.89 -1.85 -8.90
N GLY A 151 8.06 -3.01 -8.28
CA GLY A 151 9.25 -3.36 -7.48
C GLY A 151 10.52 -3.32 -8.31
N SER A 152 10.54 -3.93 -9.50
CA SER A 152 11.67 -3.90 -10.43
C SER A 152 12.03 -2.47 -10.84
N ILE A 153 11.04 -1.66 -11.26
CA ILE A 153 11.29 -0.26 -11.61
C ILE A 153 11.88 0.49 -10.42
N THR A 154 11.30 0.31 -9.23
CA THR A 154 11.77 1.02 -8.02
C THR A 154 13.21 0.63 -7.68
N TYR A 155 13.53 -0.66 -7.74
CA TYR A 155 14.86 -1.18 -7.47
C TYR A 155 15.90 -0.63 -8.46
N GLU A 156 15.61 -0.70 -9.75
CA GLU A 156 16.54 -0.32 -10.81
C GLU A 156 16.68 1.20 -10.95
N SER A 157 15.62 1.96 -10.68
CA SER A 157 15.60 3.43 -10.87
C SER A 157 15.89 4.24 -9.62
N LYS A 158 16.00 3.60 -8.44
CA LYS A 158 16.16 4.29 -7.14
C LYS A 158 17.25 5.35 -7.20
N ASN A 159 18.46 4.93 -7.59
CA ASN A 159 19.66 5.76 -7.66
C ASN A 159 20.03 6.17 -9.09
N ALA A 160 19.22 5.80 -10.09
CA ALA A 160 19.48 6.15 -11.48
C ALA A 160 19.32 7.66 -11.70
N THR A 161 20.32 8.28 -12.31
CA THR A 161 20.30 9.71 -12.67
C THR A 161 20.04 9.92 -14.16
N SER A 162 19.89 8.84 -14.93
CA SER A 162 19.54 8.84 -16.35
C SER A 162 18.02 8.76 -16.56
N ASN A 163 17.57 9.03 -17.79
CA ASN A 163 16.16 8.90 -18.18
C ASN A 163 15.66 7.45 -17.98
N PRO A 164 14.38 7.25 -17.62
CA PRO A 164 13.80 5.92 -17.54
C PRO A 164 13.82 5.24 -18.90
N THR A 165 14.18 3.95 -18.93
CA THR A 165 14.21 3.17 -20.17
C THR A 165 12.80 2.95 -20.72
N LYS A 166 12.70 2.59 -21.99
CA LYS A 166 11.41 2.22 -22.60
C LYS A 166 10.74 1.06 -21.84
N THR A 167 11.54 0.08 -21.39
CA THR A 167 11.09 -1.03 -20.55
C THR A 167 10.48 -0.54 -19.24
N HIS A 168 11.11 0.41 -18.54
CA HIS A 168 10.56 0.99 -17.30
C HIS A 168 9.21 1.67 -17.55
N GLN A 169 9.10 2.44 -18.64
CA GLN A 169 7.85 3.12 -19.00
C GLN A 169 6.73 2.12 -19.32
N ASP A 170 7.04 1.07 -20.07
CA ASP A 170 6.05 0.07 -20.47
C ASP A 170 5.58 -0.78 -19.27
N LEU A 171 6.50 -1.17 -18.38
CA LEU A 171 6.17 -1.83 -17.11
C LEU A 171 5.30 -0.94 -16.23
N TYR A 172 5.60 0.36 -16.14
CA TYR A 172 4.81 1.31 -15.37
C TYR A 172 3.37 1.40 -15.91
N GLN A 173 3.18 1.52 -17.23
CA GLN A 173 1.83 1.61 -17.81
C GLN A 173 1.04 0.31 -17.62
N ARG A 174 1.70 -0.84 -17.78
CA ARG A 174 1.07 -2.15 -17.52
C ARG A 174 0.67 -2.30 -16.06
N ALA A 175 1.55 -1.96 -15.13
CA ALA A 175 1.26 -2.01 -13.70
C ALA A 175 0.16 -1.04 -13.31
N LYS A 176 0.15 0.19 -13.84
CA LYS A 176 -0.89 1.19 -13.59
C LYS A 176 -2.26 0.70 -14.06
N LYS A 177 -2.35 0.17 -15.28
CA LYS A 177 -3.61 -0.38 -15.82
C LYS A 177 -4.07 -1.61 -15.03
N GLY A 178 -3.15 -2.52 -14.72
CA GLY A 178 -3.43 -3.71 -13.91
C GLY A 178 -3.90 -3.37 -12.51
N TYR A 179 -3.27 -2.39 -11.86
CA TYR A 179 -3.65 -1.91 -10.54
C TYR A 179 -5.03 -1.25 -10.53
N ALA A 180 -5.38 -0.46 -11.56
CA ALA A 180 -6.71 0.16 -11.63
C ALA A 180 -7.84 -0.90 -11.67
N ALA A 181 -7.66 -1.96 -12.46
CA ALA A 181 -8.61 -3.08 -12.48
C ALA A 181 -8.63 -3.84 -11.15
N PHE A 182 -7.45 -4.11 -10.58
CA PHE A 182 -7.30 -4.77 -9.29
C PHE A 182 -7.95 -3.98 -8.14
N ALA A 183 -7.80 -2.66 -8.10
CA ALA A 183 -8.39 -1.82 -7.07
C ALA A 183 -9.92 -1.86 -7.12
N LYS A 184 -10.50 -1.97 -8.32
CA LYS A 184 -11.95 -2.19 -8.48
C LYS A 184 -12.36 -3.54 -7.88
N GLU A 185 -11.65 -4.63 -8.18
CA GLU A 185 -11.97 -5.96 -7.63
C GLU A 185 -11.89 -5.99 -6.09
N VAL A 186 -10.95 -5.25 -5.50
CA VAL A 186 -10.87 -5.10 -4.03
C VAL A 186 -12.04 -4.29 -3.48
N SER A 187 -12.49 -3.23 -4.18
CA SER A 187 -13.69 -2.48 -3.81
C SER A 187 -14.93 -3.37 -3.88
N ASP A 188 -15.11 -4.09 -4.99
CA ASP A 188 -16.25 -4.99 -5.19
C ASP A 188 -16.28 -6.07 -4.08
N LEU A 189 -15.13 -6.68 -3.72
CA LEU A 189 -15.02 -7.61 -2.60
C LEU A 189 -15.49 -6.98 -1.28
N LEU A 190 -15.07 -5.74 -1.01
CA LEU A 190 -15.43 -5.03 0.21
C LEU A 190 -16.94 -4.75 0.25
N ASP A 191 -17.48 -4.17 -0.81
CA ASP A 191 -18.85 -3.68 -0.89
C ASP A 191 -19.88 -4.81 -0.99
N GLU A 192 -19.57 -5.86 -1.77
CA GLU A 192 -20.52 -6.93 -2.06
C GLU A 192 -20.46 -8.09 -1.06
N LYS A 193 -19.32 -8.30 -0.38
CA LYS A 193 -19.13 -9.48 0.47
C LYS A 193 -18.79 -9.13 1.91
N VAL A 194 -17.78 -8.29 2.14
CA VAL A 194 -17.27 -7.99 3.49
C VAL A 194 -18.27 -7.12 4.28
N ILE A 195 -18.73 -6.01 3.71
CA ILE A 195 -19.67 -5.10 4.38
C ILE A 195 -21.00 -5.82 4.72
N PRO A 196 -21.62 -6.58 3.79
CA PRO A 196 -22.81 -7.36 4.13
C PRO A 196 -22.55 -8.39 5.22
N LEU A 197 -21.40 -9.08 5.21
CA LEU A 197 -21.05 -10.02 6.27
C LEU A 197 -20.98 -9.35 7.64
N ARG A 198 -20.36 -8.17 7.73
CA ARG A 198 -20.29 -7.38 8.97
C ARG A 198 -21.69 -7.08 9.49
N ARG A 199 -22.55 -6.52 8.63
CA ARG A 199 -23.92 -6.12 9.00
C ARG A 199 -24.74 -7.33 9.47
N ASP A 200 -24.69 -8.43 8.73
CA ASP A 200 -25.55 -9.59 9.03
C ASP A 200 -25.11 -10.30 10.33
N ILE A 201 -23.81 -10.32 10.63
CA ILE A 201 -23.29 -10.88 11.89
C ILE A 201 -23.63 -10.01 13.08
N GLN A 202 -23.61 -8.69 12.92
CA GLN A 202 -24.07 -7.76 13.96
C GLN A 202 -25.57 -7.89 14.21
N ALA A 203 -26.39 -7.95 13.15
CA ALA A 203 -27.83 -8.16 13.26
C ALA A 203 -28.17 -9.49 13.97
N ALA A 204 -27.28 -10.48 13.87
CA ALA A 204 -27.39 -11.76 14.55
C ALA A 204 -26.92 -11.73 16.02
N GLY A 205 -26.58 -10.56 16.56
CA GLY A 205 -26.25 -10.37 17.98
C GLY A 205 -24.82 -10.75 18.36
N ALA A 206 -23.91 -10.86 17.38
CA ALA A 206 -22.52 -11.21 17.67
C ALA A 206 -21.81 -10.12 18.51
N PRO A 207 -20.87 -10.51 19.39
CA PRO A 207 -20.05 -9.56 20.13
C PRO A 207 -19.19 -8.71 19.18
N TYR A 208 -18.71 -7.57 19.68
CA TYR A 208 -17.89 -6.63 18.90
C TYR A 208 -16.76 -7.32 18.11
N THR A 209 -16.70 -7.00 16.82
CA THR A 209 -15.59 -7.34 15.92
C THR A 209 -14.95 -6.04 15.39
N PRO A 210 -13.65 -6.04 15.05
CA PRO A 210 -13.00 -4.86 14.50
C PRO A 210 -13.76 -4.30 13.27
N ASN A 211 -13.79 -2.97 13.14
CA ASN A 211 -14.46 -2.24 12.05
C ASN A 211 -16.00 -2.38 12.01
N ALA A 212 -16.61 -3.00 13.02
CA ALA A 212 -18.05 -3.17 13.14
C ALA A 212 -18.57 -2.27 14.27
N LEU A 213 -19.27 -1.18 13.94
CA LEU A 213 -19.84 -0.28 14.96
C LEU A 213 -21.03 -0.99 15.62
N PRO A 214 -21.01 -1.27 16.93
CA PRO A 214 -22.09 -2.01 17.57
C PRO A 214 -23.39 -1.20 17.54
N GLU A 215 -24.45 -1.78 16.97
CA GLU A 215 -25.80 -1.21 17.08
C GLU A 215 -26.38 -1.55 18.45
N VAL A 216 -27.14 -0.62 19.04
CA VAL A 216 -27.87 -0.88 20.28
C VAL A 216 -28.97 -1.88 19.93
N ILE A 217 -28.77 -3.15 20.29
CA ILE A 217 -29.83 -4.15 20.24
C ILE A 217 -30.94 -3.65 21.15
N LYS A 218 -32.06 -3.20 20.57
CA LYS A 218 -33.25 -2.84 21.34
C LYS A 218 -33.82 -4.14 21.90
N PHE A 219 -33.70 -4.31 23.21
CA PHE A 219 -34.38 -5.35 23.98
C PHE A 219 -35.89 -5.12 23.99
#